data_AF-A0A2N1U9N6-F1
#
_entry.id   AF-A0A2N1U9N6-F1
#
_cell.length_a   1.000
_cell.length_b   1.000
_cell.length_c   1.000
_cell.angle_alpha   90.00
_cell.angle_beta   90.00
_cell.angle_gamma   90.00
#
_symmetry.space_group_name_H-M   'P 1'
#
loop_
_entity.id
_entity.type
_entity.pdbx_description
1 polymer ?
#
loop_
_entity_poly.entity_id
_entity_poly.type
_entity_poly.pdbx_seq_one_letter_code
_entity_poly.pdbx_strand_id
1 'polypeptide(L)'
;MIYHRRAFTLVEVMVGFSILAGVALLYMVFVRSSSKELQFSADHLNAVVLSQKVSEDIIEELLVNPYGFETLGISGSSGELEVVEGKSVFFSFIEDSKAPFGKIDLNSDGSINPQMQPLYDTVKDFKFNVAGQRLAKSGDHEDRNLMQGAVDFTWKTQTGCGEFNTSVQLFSPVTRKKIDLGLAVDEDAIDARIPAQVFGRPSQSISEISASTGENVEALLAYGRISLITRDFSGSQYYLKRKNEIKQLRSRLGVTPASDLEKQYELRKKIAETWYDMAQLCYQIVAYLEPHYGILQAQGKLVTAGGTGFNSVSYQDMCYYRIIYEYFVASLVQSRYYYNGMLHPELMAYKGGKIQLQLIQKLVDIYRIIAIIPTRSGGMKEYRSFLSRISEVSEGRHPYLYRFAVFERSLLDQPDEWMKRYPNLKGISDVVVKRVPVILDFIKSTTVSMVTR
;
A
#
# COMPACT_ATOMS: atom_id res chain seq x y z
N MET A 1 92.68 -0.39 30.78
CA MET A 1 91.64 0.09 29.83
C MET A 1 91.06 1.36 30.43
N ILE A 2 91.56 2.51 30.01
CA ILE A 2 91.23 3.81 30.63
C ILE A 2 89.91 4.31 30.03
N TYR A 3 88.84 4.30 30.81
CA TYR A 3 87.57 4.94 30.45
C TYR A 3 87.79 6.45 30.32
N HIS A 4 87.74 6.97 29.10
CA HIS A 4 87.59 8.41 28.86
C HIS A 4 86.15 8.81 29.24
N ARG A 5 85.95 9.29 30.46
CA ARG A 5 84.72 10.03 30.81
C ARG A 5 84.78 11.39 30.13
N ARG A 6 84.21 11.50 28.93
CA ARG A 6 83.87 12.80 28.33
C ARG A 6 82.69 13.37 29.12
N ALA A 7 82.96 14.40 29.94
CA ALA A 7 81.91 15.19 30.54
C ALA A 7 81.32 16.11 29.46
N PHE A 8 80.01 16.01 29.25
CA PHE A 8 79.29 16.90 28.34
C PHE A 8 79.33 18.34 28.85
N THR A 9 79.55 19.28 27.96
CA THR A 9 79.45 20.70 28.30
C THR A 9 77.99 21.07 28.55
N LEU A 10 77.72 22.01 29.47
CA LEU A 10 76.36 22.49 29.79
C LEU A 10 75.57 22.89 28.51
N VAL A 11 76.29 23.45 27.53
CA VAL A 11 75.74 23.83 26.22
C VAL A 11 75.27 22.63 25.41
N GLU A 12 76.05 21.55 25.35
CA GLU A 12 75.62 20.30 24.68
C GLU A 12 74.41 19.66 25.38
N VAL A 13 74.35 19.72 26.71
CA VAL A 13 73.19 19.25 27.47
C VAL A 13 71.97 20.10 27.15
N MET A 14 72.09 21.43 27.12
CA MET A 14 70.99 22.32 26.76
C MET A 14 70.52 22.13 25.32
N VAL A 15 71.44 22.03 24.36
CA VAL A 15 71.11 21.79 22.95
C VAL A 15 70.45 20.42 22.77
N GLY A 16 70.96 19.37 23.41
CA GLY A 16 70.34 18.04 23.41
C GLY A 16 68.93 18.05 24.00
N PHE A 17 68.72 18.78 25.11
CA PHE A 17 67.40 18.94 25.72
C PHE A 17 66.43 19.74 24.84
N SER A 18 66.91 20.79 24.17
CA SER A 18 66.10 21.59 23.24
C SER A 18 65.65 20.78 22.03
N ILE A 19 66.54 19.94 21.48
CA ILE A 19 66.19 19.03 20.36
C ILE A 19 65.16 18.00 20.82
N LEU A 20 65.37 17.36 21.97
CA LEU A 20 64.41 16.40 22.55
C LEU A 20 63.05 17.03 22.82
N ALA A 21 63.03 18.24 23.40
CA ALA A 21 61.80 18.99 23.64
C ALA A 21 61.08 19.32 22.32
N GLY A 22 61.82 19.76 21.29
CA GLY A 22 61.26 20.04 19.96
C GLY A 22 60.64 18.80 19.29
N VAL A 23 61.32 17.66 19.34
CA VAL A 23 60.82 16.38 18.81
C VAL A 23 59.58 15.91 19.59
N ALA A 24 59.58 16.03 20.93
CA ALA A 24 58.43 15.69 21.75
C ALA A 24 57.20 16.57 21.44
N LEU A 25 57.42 17.86 21.18
CA LEU A 25 56.36 18.81 20.83
C LEU A 25 55.77 18.48 19.45
N LEU A 26 56.61 18.19 18.45
CA LEU A 26 56.18 17.74 17.13
C LEU A 26 55.38 16.42 17.21
N TYR A 27 55.85 15.46 18.01
CA TYR A 27 55.14 14.21 18.23
C TYR A 27 53.78 14.43 18.89
N MET A 28 53.67 15.29 19.92
CA MET A 28 52.38 15.61 20.54
C MET A 28 51.41 16.29 19.56
N VAL A 29 51.91 17.20 18.71
CA VAL A 29 51.08 17.84 17.67
C VAL A 29 50.59 16.81 16.66
N PHE A 30 51.45 15.90 16.22
CA PHE A 30 51.09 14.82 15.30
C PHE A 30 50.04 13.86 15.89
N VAL A 31 50.24 13.41 17.14
CA VAL A 31 49.28 12.54 17.84
C VAL A 31 47.92 13.24 18.03
N ARG A 32 47.92 14.53 18.39
CA ARG A 32 46.67 15.32 18.49
C ARG A 32 45.99 15.51 17.14
N SER A 33 46.75 15.65 16.05
CA SER A 33 46.19 15.75 14.70
C SER A 33 45.54 14.43 14.27
N SER A 34 46.24 13.30 14.49
CA SER A 34 45.73 11.96 14.18
C SER A 34 44.51 11.60 15.03
N SER A 35 44.48 11.96 16.31
CA SER A 35 43.30 11.70 17.15
C SER A 35 42.08 12.50 16.70
N LYS A 36 42.26 13.72 16.19
CA LYS A 36 41.17 14.53 15.63
C LYS A 36 40.61 13.92 14.35
N GLU A 37 41.47 13.41 13.48
CA GLU A 37 41.07 12.76 12.22
C GLU A 37 40.32 11.44 12.47
N LEU A 38 40.78 10.65 13.45
CA LEU A 38 40.09 9.43 13.89
C LEU A 38 38.73 9.75 14.49
N GLN A 39 38.63 10.77 15.35
CA GLN A 39 37.34 11.21 15.91
C GLN A 39 36.38 11.67 14.82
N PHE A 40 36.85 12.50 13.87
CA PHE A 40 36.03 12.96 12.75
C PHE A 40 35.52 11.78 11.90
N SER A 41 36.37 10.80 11.63
CA SER A 41 35.99 9.59 10.88
C SER A 41 34.97 8.74 11.63
N ALA A 42 35.11 8.60 12.96
CA ALA A 42 34.16 7.90 13.81
C ALA A 42 32.81 8.63 13.86
N ASP A 43 32.82 9.95 14.02
CA ASP A 43 31.61 10.77 14.02
C ASP A 43 30.90 10.71 12.65
N HIS A 44 31.66 10.71 11.56
CA HIS A 44 31.11 10.55 10.21
C HIS A 44 30.45 9.17 10.03
N LEU A 45 31.07 8.10 10.52
CA LEU A 45 30.46 6.77 10.51
C LEU A 45 29.17 6.73 11.35
N ASN A 46 29.16 7.38 12.51
CA ASN A 46 27.95 7.52 13.32
C ASN A 46 26.85 8.28 12.57
N ALA A 47 27.19 9.36 11.86
CA ALA A 47 26.24 10.09 11.01
C ALA A 47 25.61 9.18 9.95
N VAL A 48 26.43 8.34 9.29
CA VAL A 48 25.95 7.36 8.29
C VAL A 48 24.98 6.38 8.94
N VAL A 49 25.33 5.78 10.08
CA VAL A 49 24.47 4.81 10.78
C VAL A 49 23.15 5.44 11.23
N LEU A 50 23.20 6.64 11.82
CA LEU A 50 22.01 7.37 12.26
C LEU A 50 21.11 7.75 11.07
N SER A 51 21.72 8.15 9.94
CA SER A 51 20.98 8.47 8.72
C SER A 51 20.32 7.24 8.09
N GLN A 52 20.97 6.08 8.15
CA GLN A 52 20.43 4.83 7.65
C GLN A 52 19.19 4.44 8.46
N LYS A 53 19.27 4.54 9.79
CA LYS A 53 18.11 4.30 10.66
C LYS A 53 16.90 5.17 10.28
N VAL A 54 17.11 6.48 10.16
CA VAL A 54 16.03 7.42 9.78
C VAL A 54 15.47 7.08 8.40
N SER A 55 16.34 6.73 7.45
CA SER A 55 15.94 6.34 6.09
C SER A 55 15.12 5.04 6.09
N GLU A 56 15.52 4.03 6.86
CA GLU A 56 14.79 2.77 7.03
C GLU A 56 13.42 3.00 7.65
N ASP A 57 13.32 3.82 8.71
CA ASP A 57 12.04 4.18 9.34
C ASP A 57 11.10 4.87 8.33
N ILE A 58 11.62 5.75 7.47
CA ILE A 58 10.84 6.41 6.40
C ILE A 58 10.38 5.38 5.34
N ILE A 59 11.25 4.43 4.97
CA ILE A 59 10.91 3.36 4.03
C ILE A 59 9.78 2.50 4.60
N GLU A 60 9.90 2.06 5.86
CA GLU A 60 8.89 1.24 6.53
C GLU A 60 7.52 1.94 6.60
N GLU A 61 7.50 3.23 6.92
CA GLU A 61 6.28 4.05 6.91
C GLU A 61 5.64 4.10 5.52
N LEU A 62 6.42 4.41 4.49
CA LEU A 62 5.89 4.58 3.14
C LEU A 62 5.48 3.27 2.47
N LEU A 63 6.05 2.14 2.91
CA LEU A 63 5.64 0.82 2.42
C LEU A 63 4.17 0.52 2.73
N VAL A 64 3.65 0.97 3.88
CA VAL A 64 2.25 0.73 4.28
C VAL A 64 1.35 1.94 4.10
N ASN A 65 1.91 3.14 4.18
CA ASN A 65 1.18 4.39 4.18
C ASN A 65 1.72 5.35 3.12
N PRO A 66 1.00 5.61 2.02
CA PRO A 66 1.38 6.63 1.05
C PRO A 66 1.53 8.04 1.67
N TYR A 67 0.97 8.26 2.86
CA TYR A 67 1.05 9.50 3.63
C TYR A 67 2.05 9.42 4.80
N GLY A 68 3.03 8.51 4.74
CA GLY A 68 4.02 8.27 5.80
C GLY A 68 4.71 9.54 6.34
N PHE A 69 5.05 10.50 5.49
CA PHE A 69 5.65 11.77 5.92
C PHE A 69 4.69 12.69 6.72
N GLU A 70 3.38 12.56 6.52
CA GLU A 70 2.38 13.26 7.34
C GLU A 70 2.21 12.56 8.69
N THR A 71 2.18 11.22 8.70
CA THR A 71 2.07 10.45 9.95
C THR A 71 3.32 10.54 10.81
N LEU A 72 4.49 10.78 10.21
CA LEU A 72 5.72 11.10 10.92
C LEU A 72 5.80 12.56 11.39
N GLY A 73 4.88 13.44 10.99
CA GLY A 73 4.90 14.85 11.37
C GLY A 73 5.99 15.68 10.70
N ILE A 74 6.50 15.23 9.54
CA ILE A 74 7.63 15.81 8.82
C ILE A 74 7.18 16.78 7.71
N SER A 75 5.92 16.68 7.30
CA SER A 75 5.35 17.58 6.30
C SER A 75 5.30 19.02 6.82
N GLY A 76 6.29 19.83 6.43
CA GLY A 76 6.37 21.25 6.79
C GLY A 76 7.11 21.56 8.11
N SER A 77 7.76 20.58 8.75
CA SER A 77 8.68 20.88 9.85
C SER A 77 10.05 21.31 9.32
N SER A 78 10.61 22.37 9.88
CA SER A 78 11.91 22.95 9.48
C SER A 78 12.88 23.05 10.65
N GLY A 79 12.63 22.31 11.72
CA GLY A 79 13.43 22.37 12.95
C GLY A 79 14.47 21.26 12.99
N GLU A 80 15.70 21.60 13.38
CA GLU A 80 16.70 20.61 13.79
C GLU A 80 16.15 19.79 14.96
N LEU A 81 16.19 18.47 14.82
CA LEU A 81 15.83 17.50 15.84
C LEU A 81 17.09 16.91 16.47
N GLU A 82 16.98 16.58 17.75
CA GLU A 82 18.05 15.89 18.48
C GLU A 82 17.86 14.37 18.41
N VAL A 83 18.98 13.66 18.41
CA VAL A 83 19.04 12.19 18.43
C VAL A 83 18.76 11.63 19.84
N VAL A 84 18.93 12.45 20.88
CA VAL A 84 18.80 12.07 22.28
C VAL A 84 17.48 12.55 22.88
N GLU A 85 17.16 12.04 24.07
CA GLU A 85 16.04 12.50 24.91
C GLU A 85 14.65 12.39 24.25
N GLY A 86 14.53 11.65 23.14
CA GLY A 86 13.25 11.30 22.53
C GLY A 86 12.51 12.48 21.91
N LYS A 87 13.25 13.54 21.55
CA LYS A 87 12.70 14.75 20.92
C LYS A 87 12.26 14.54 19.46
N SER A 88 12.46 13.34 18.91
CA SER A 88 12.04 12.96 17.57
C SER A 88 11.35 11.60 17.55
N VAL A 89 10.41 11.42 16.62
CA VAL A 89 9.71 10.14 16.39
C VAL A 89 10.66 8.99 16.00
N PHE A 90 11.83 9.33 15.44
CA PHE A 90 12.85 8.39 15.03
C PHE A 90 13.67 7.87 16.21
N PHE A 91 13.85 8.67 17.27
CA PHE A 91 14.72 8.30 18.39
C PHE A 91 13.99 8.32 19.74
N SER A 92 12.65 8.29 19.72
CA SER A 92 11.83 8.26 20.92
C SER A 92 11.94 6.95 21.69
N PHE A 93 12.16 5.83 20.99
CA PHE A 93 12.32 4.50 21.57
C PHE A 93 13.40 3.74 20.81
N ILE A 94 14.44 3.27 21.53
CA ILE A 94 15.65 2.73 20.89
C ILE A 94 15.90 1.27 21.27
N GLU A 95 15.51 0.86 22.48
CA GLU A 95 15.73 -0.50 22.94
C GLU A 95 14.55 -0.99 23.78
N ASP A 96 14.22 -2.27 23.63
CA ASP A 96 13.38 -3.02 24.55
C ASP A 96 14.28 -3.54 25.69
N SER A 97 14.23 -2.85 26.82
CA SER A 97 15.18 -3.02 27.92
C SER A 97 14.75 -4.09 28.93
N LYS A 98 13.53 -4.64 28.83
CA LYS A 98 12.96 -5.53 29.84
C LYS A 98 12.17 -6.69 29.26
N ALA A 99 12.42 -7.88 29.80
CA ALA A 99 11.62 -9.05 29.47
C ALA A 99 10.13 -8.86 29.85
N PRO A 100 9.17 -9.39 29.04
CA PRO A 100 9.39 -10.17 27.82
C PRO A 100 9.76 -9.28 26.62
N PHE A 101 10.91 -9.57 26.01
CA PHE A 101 11.40 -8.86 24.83
C PHE A 101 10.43 -9.00 23.64
N GLY A 102 10.43 -8.02 22.75
CA GLY A 102 9.54 -7.86 21.62
C GLY A 102 8.40 -6.85 21.82
N LYS A 103 8.43 -6.02 22.89
CA LYS A 103 7.49 -4.90 23.07
C LYS A 103 8.14 -3.78 23.90
N ILE A 104 8.30 -2.63 23.26
CA ILE A 104 8.66 -1.35 23.87
C ILE A 104 7.54 -0.92 24.83
N ASP A 105 7.84 -0.83 26.12
CA ASP A 105 6.98 -0.22 27.13
C ASP A 105 7.26 1.29 27.22
N LEU A 106 6.29 2.10 26.81
CA LEU A 106 6.38 3.56 26.82
C LEU A 106 6.76 4.16 28.19
N ASN A 107 6.54 3.43 29.30
CA ASN A 107 6.84 3.90 30.65
C ASN A 107 8.23 3.48 31.16
N SER A 108 8.88 2.50 30.51
CA SER A 108 10.14 1.96 31.00
C SER A 108 11.25 1.86 29.96
N ASP A 109 10.90 1.77 28.68
CA ASP A 109 11.80 1.86 27.56
C ASP A 109 11.82 3.30 27.03
N GLY A 110 13.02 3.86 26.96
CA GLY A 110 13.23 5.26 26.65
C GLY A 110 14.14 5.49 25.46
N SER A 111 14.29 6.77 25.14
CA SER A 111 15.32 7.28 24.24
C SER A 111 16.71 7.17 24.84
N ILE A 112 17.73 7.44 24.03
CA ILE A 112 19.11 7.59 24.50
C ILE A 112 19.15 8.74 25.51
N ASN A 113 19.53 8.41 26.74
CA ASN A 113 19.53 9.31 27.89
C ASN A 113 20.92 9.33 28.57
N PRO A 114 21.20 10.31 29.46
CA PRO A 114 22.51 10.43 30.11
C PRO A 114 22.97 9.20 30.90
N GLN A 115 22.07 8.27 31.24
CA GLN A 115 22.39 7.03 31.95
C GLN A 115 22.97 5.96 31.01
N MET A 116 22.76 6.06 29.69
CA MET A 116 23.26 5.14 28.68
C MET A 116 24.68 5.49 28.20
N GLN A 117 25.62 5.67 29.12
CA GLN A 117 27.02 5.91 28.76
C GLN A 117 27.72 4.60 28.32
N PRO A 118 28.62 4.64 27.31
CA PRO A 118 29.16 5.81 26.61
C PRO A 118 28.35 6.27 25.37
N LEU A 119 27.22 5.60 25.06
CA LEU A 119 26.42 5.86 23.87
C LEU A 119 25.89 7.30 23.84
N TYR A 120 25.39 7.81 24.97
CA TYR A 120 24.90 9.19 25.08
C TYR A 120 25.95 10.21 24.66
N ASP A 121 27.18 10.11 25.20
CA ASP A 121 28.25 11.04 24.85
C ASP A 121 28.67 10.96 23.38
N THR A 122 28.44 9.82 22.74
CA THR A 122 28.76 9.59 21.33
C THR A 122 27.77 10.29 20.39
N VAL A 123 26.49 10.41 20.77
CA VAL A 123 25.44 10.90 19.85
C VAL A 123 24.78 12.22 20.26
N LYS A 124 25.00 12.73 21.47
CA LYS A 124 24.33 13.94 22.00
C LYS A 124 24.56 15.21 21.19
N ASP A 125 25.70 15.30 20.50
CA ASP A 125 26.07 16.48 19.70
C ASP A 125 25.54 16.41 18.26
N PHE A 126 24.90 15.29 17.88
CA PHE A 126 24.27 15.13 16.58
C PHE A 126 22.88 15.75 16.57
N LYS A 127 22.65 16.55 15.55
CA LYS A 127 21.35 17.06 15.16
C LYS A 127 21.02 16.61 13.76
N PHE A 128 19.74 16.53 13.47
CA PHE A 128 19.30 16.16 12.13
C PHE A 128 18.04 16.91 11.70
N ASN A 129 17.88 17.06 10.40
CA ASN A 129 16.66 17.52 9.77
C ASN A 129 16.18 16.45 8.80
N VAL A 130 14.86 16.32 8.68
CA VAL A 130 14.24 15.45 7.69
C VAL A 130 13.28 16.30 6.88
N ALA A 131 13.43 16.26 5.56
CA ALA A 131 12.52 16.90 4.64
C ALA A 131 11.89 15.85 3.72
N GLY A 132 10.59 16.01 3.47
CA GLY A 132 9.84 15.16 2.54
C GLY A 132 9.04 16.01 1.57
N GLN A 133 9.24 15.83 0.28
CA GLN A 133 8.44 16.50 -0.75
C GLN A 133 8.10 15.57 -1.91
N ARG A 134 6.89 15.74 -2.47
CA ARG A 134 6.54 15.09 -3.74
C ARG A 134 7.38 15.69 -4.85
N LEU A 135 7.85 14.84 -5.78
CA LEU A 135 8.56 15.32 -6.96
C LEU A 135 7.70 16.24 -7.82
N ALA A 136 6.39 16.02 -7.81
CA ALA A 136 5.44 16.92 -8.42
C ALA A 136 4.26 17.24 -7.49
N LYS A 137 3.98 18.55 -7.34
CA LYS A 137 2.96 19.08 -6.42
C LYS A 137 1.53 18.95 -6.94
N SER A 138 1.35 18.94 -8.26
CA SER A 138 0.05 18.88 -8.93
C SER A 138 0.15 18.06 -10.23
N GLY A 139 -0.94 17.93 -10.97
CA GLY A 139 -0.98 17.18 -12.24
C GLY A 139 -1.34 15.70 -12.09
N ASP A 140 -1.46 15.00 -13.23
CA ASP A 140 -1.79 13.56 -13.33
C ASP A 140 -0.72 12.82 -14.16
N HIS A 141 0.52 12.81 -13.67
CA HIS A 141 1.67 12.11 -14.23
C HIS A 141 2.37 11.27 -13.16
N GLU A 142 3.24 10.35 -13.58
CA GLU A 142 3.85 9.32 -12.75
C GLU A 142 4.66 9.89 -11.58
N ASP A 143 5.36 11.01 -11.79
CA ASP A 143 6.17 11.68 -10.76
C ASP A 143 5.37 12.10 -9.53
N ARG A 144 4.05 12.25 -9.65
CA ARG A 144 3.21 12.62 -8.50
C ARG A 144 3.08 11.47 -7.50
N ASN A 145 3.40 10.23 -7.92
CA ASN A 145 3.48 9.05 -7.08
C ASN A 145 4.86 8.84 -6.44
N LEU A 146 5.78 9.79 -6.57
CA LEU A 146 7.13 9.70 -6.03
C LEU A 146 7.36 10.78 -4.96
N MET A 147 7.96 10.36 -3.85
CA MET A 147 8.38 11.23 -2.74
C MET A 147 9.91 11.25 -2.69
N GLN A 148 10.49 12.45 -2.60
CA GLN A 148 11.88 12.67 -2.23
C GLN A 148 11.95 12.89 -0.72
N GLY A 149 12.68 12.03 -0.02
CA GLY A 149 13.13 12.25 1.34
C GLY A 149 14.57 12.75 1.33
N ALA A 150 14.88 13.74 2.16
CA ALA A 150 16.24 14.18 2.46
C ALA A 150 16.46 14.13 3.97
N VAL A 151 17.61 13.62 4.38
CA VAL A 151 18.03 13.54 5.77
C VAL A 151 19.40 14.20 5.89
N ASP A 152 19.43 15.29 6.64
CA ASP A 152 20.63 16.10 6.88
C ASP A 152 21.06 15.91 8.32
N PHE A 153 22.30 15.50 8.56
CA PHE A 153 22.91 15.42 9.88
C PHE A 153 23.99 16.49 10.02
N THR A 154 24.02 17.14 11.19
CA THR A 154 25.05 18.11 11.58
C THR A 154 25.56 17.77 12.97
N TRP A 155 26.86 17.94 13.21
CA TRP A 155 27.45 17.75 14.54
C TRP A 155 28.63 18.70 14.77
N LYS A 156 28.91 18.98 16.04
CA LYS A 156 30.04 19.83 16.41
C LYS A 156 31.33 19.03 16.37
N THR A 157 32.37 19.61 15.77
CA THR A 157 33.73 19.07 15.79
C THR A 157 34.68 20.08 16.43
N GLN A 158 35.89 19.64 16.81
CA GLN A 158 36.89 20.55 17.36
C GLN A 158 37.39 21.61 16.34
N THR A 159 37.15 21.39 15.05
CA THR A 159 37.65 22.23 13.94
C THR A 159 36.54 22.93 13.16
N GLY A 160 35.27 22.79 13.57
CA GLY A 160 34.12 23.36 12.86
C GLY A 160 32.84 22.54 13.04
N CYS A 161 32.07 22.41 11.97
CA CYS A 161 30.86 21.59 11.91
C CYS A 161 31.10 20.41 10.96
N GLY A 162 30.70 19.21 11.36
CA GLY A 162 30.60 18.07 10.46
C GLY A 162 29.19 17.98 9.89
N GLU A 163 29.08 17.58 8.62
CA GLU A 163 27.81 17.47 7.92
C GLU A 163 27.74 16.17 7.11
N PHE A 164 26.55 15.58 7.04
CA PHE A 164 26.27 14.41 6.22
C PHE A 164 24.84 14.51 5.67
N ASN A 165 24.68 14.36 4.36
CA ASN A 165 23.38 14.33 3.69
C ASN A 165 23.16 12.96 3.05
N THR A 166 21.95 12.44 3.18
CA THR A 166 21.45 11.35 2.34
C THR A 166 20.07 11.70 1.80
N SER A 167 19.75 11.15 0.63
CA SER A 167 18.43 11.32 0.03
C SER A 167 17.92 10.01 -0.51
N VAL A 168 16.59 9.84 -0.43
CA VAL A 168 15.89 8.64 -0.88
C VAL A 168 14.71 9.06 -1.76
N GLN A 169 14.45 8.29 -2.81
CA GLN A 169 13.27 8.45 -3.64
C GLN A 169 12.39 7.22 -3.47
N LEU A 170 11.16 7.42 -3.03
CA LEU A 170 10.27 6.35 -2.61
C LEU A 170 8.92 6.45 -3.32
N PHE A 171 8.37 5.29 -3.67
CA PHE A 171 7.04 5.20 -4.27
C PHE A 171 5.96 5.41 -3.21
N SER A 172 5.09 6.39 -3.44
CA SER A 172 4.01 6.86 -2.57
C SER A 172 2.82 7.26 -3.44
N PRO A 173 1.97 6.29 -3.84
CA PRO A 173 0.95 6.52 -4.86
C PRO A 173 -0.19 7.40 -4.36
N VAL A 174 -0.48 8.48 -5.10
CA VAL A 174 -1.58 9.43 -4.84
C VAL A 174 -2.30 9.89 -6.11
N THR A 175 -1.98 9.29 -7.25
CA THR A 175 -2.79 9.43 -8.47
C THR A 175 -3.65 8.21 -8.68
N ARG A 176 -4.73 8.40 -9.43
CA ARG A 176 -5.52 7.26 -9.91
C ARG A 176 -4.68 6.49 -10.93
N LYS A 177 -4.70 5.17 -10.84
CA LYS A 177 -4.11 4.30 -11.85
C LYS A 177 -4.88 4.49 -13.15
N LYS A 178 -4.17 4.80 -14.23
CA LYS A 178 -4.72 4.84 -15.57
C LYS A 178 -4.92 3.39 -16.02
N ILE A 179 -6.16 2.98 -16.16
CA ILE A 179 -6.54 1.62 -16.57
C ILE A 179 -7.44 1.78 -17.79
N ASP A 180 -7.02 1.21 -18.90
CA ASP A 180 -7.88 1.01 -20.05
C ASP A 180 -8.51 -0.38 -19.95
N LEU A 181 -9.81 -0.41 -19.68
CA LEU A 181 -10.57 -1.66 -19.57
C LEU A 181 -10.94 -2.23 -20.95
N GLY A 182 -10.90 -1.42 -22.01
CA GLY A 182 -11.27 -1.82 -23.37
C GLY A 182 -10.20 -2.64 -24.07
N LEU A 183 -8.92 -2.49 -23.70
CA LEU A 183 -7.82 -3.28 -24.29
C LEU A 183 -7.97 -4.80 -24.11
N ALA A 184 -8.76 -5.24 -23.12
CA ALA A 184 -9.01 -6.65 -22.86
C ALA A 184 -10.21 -7.22 -23.61
N VAL A 185 -10.94 -6.39 -24.37
CA VAL A 185 -12.20 -6.73 -25.03
C VAL A 185 -12.06 -6.47 -26.53
N ASP A 186 -12.24 -7.52 -27.35
CA ASP A 186 -12.33 -7.39 -28.80
C ASP A 186 -13.74 -6.92 -29.17
N GLU A 187 -13.95 -5.60 -29.16
CA GLU A 187 -15.24 -4.98 -29.47
C GLU A 187 -15.73 -5.34 -30.87
N ASP A 188 -14.84 -5.37 -31.87
CA ASP A 188 -15.20 -5.67 -33.25
C ASP A 188 -15.72 -7.11 -33.39
N ALA A 189 -15.06 -8.08 -32.75
CA ALA A 189 -15.51 -9.46 -32.75
C ALA A 189 -16.85 -9.65 -32.00
N ILE A 190 -17.08 -8.88 -30.94
CA ILE A 190 -18.36 -8.88 -30.22
C ILE A 190 -19.45 -8.26 -31.08
N ASP A 191 -19.19 -7.10 -31.67
CA ASP A 191 -20.17 -6.34 -32.45
C ASP A 191 -20.63 -7.13 -33.68
N ALA A 192 -19.73 -7.85 -34.34
CA ALA A 192 -20.06 -8.75 -35.45
C ALA A 192 -21.06 -9.86 -35.07
N ARG A 193 -21.10 -10.28 -33.80
CA ARG A 193 -22.00 -11.33 -33.30
C ARG A 193 -23.38 -10.79 -32.89
N ILE A 194 -23.50 -9.49 -32.60
CA ILE A 194 -24.72 -8.89 -32.05
C ILE A 194 -25.95 -9.15 -32.94
N PRO A 195 -25.94 -8.89 -34.27
CA PRO A 195 -27.12 -9.09 -35.10
C PRO A 195 -27.70 -10.50 -35.03
N ALA A 196 -26.83 -11.51 -35.14
CA ALA A 196 -27.23 -12.91 -35.10
C ALA A 196 -27.66 -13.37 -33.70
N GLN A 197 -26.85 -13.07 -32.67
CA GLN A 197 -26.96 -13.71 -31.37
C GLN A 197 -27.80 -12.95 -30.34
N VAL A 198 -28.08 -11.67 -30.57
CA VAL A 198 -28.88 -10.81 -29.67
C VAL A 198 -30.22 -10.48 -30.29
N PHE A 199 -30.25 -10.19 -31.60
CA PHE A 199 -31.46 -9.79 -32.31
C PHE A 199 -32.06 -10.88 -33.22
N GLY A 200 -31.37 -12.00 -33.44
CA GLY A 200 -31.85 -13.09 -34.29
C GLY A 200 -31.89 -12.75 -35.78
N ARG A 201 -31.07 -11.77 -36.22
CA ARG A 201 -31.05 -11.25 -37.59
C ARG A 201 -29.64 -11.37 -38.20
N PRO A 202 -29.17 -12.59 -38.50
CA PRO A 202 -27.79 -12.83 -38.93
C PRO A 202 -27.42 -12.21 -40.28
N SER A 203 -28.41 -11.87 -41.11
CA SER A 203 -28.22 -11.26 -42.43
C SER A 203 -28.30 -9.73 -42.44
N GLN A 204 -28.54 -9.09 -41.29
CA GLN A 204 -28.64 -7.64 -41.18
C GLN A 204 -27.44 -7.06 -40.42
N SER A 205 -26.97 -5.90 -40.86
CA SER A 205 -26.07 -5.03 -40.11
C SER A 205 -26.82 -4.32 -38.98
N ILE A 206 -26.09 -3.82 -37.97
CA ILE A 206 -26.68 -3.03 -36.89
C ILE A 206 -27.40 -1.78 -37.42
N SER A 207 -26.87 -1.15 -38.48
CA SER A 207 -27.50 0.00 -39.13
C SER A 207 -28.83 -0.35 -39.79
N GLU A 208 -28.95 -1.52 -40.42
CA GLU A 208 -30.20 -2.00 -41.00
C GLU A 208 -31.22 -2.36 -39.91
N ILE A 209 -30.75 -2.95 -38.81
CA ILE A 209 -31.60 -3.22 -37.64
C ILE A 209 -32.13 -1.89 -37.10
N SER A 210 -31.25 -0.92 -36.84
CA SER A 210 -31.58 0.44 -36.41
C SER A 210 -32.63 1.10 -37.30
N ALA A 211 -32.43 1.07 -38.62
CA ALA A 211 -33.39 1.65 -39.57
C ALA A 211 -34.76 0.96 -39.54
N SER A 212 -34.79 -0.36 -39.33
CA SER A 212 -36.04 -1.13 -39.29
C SER A 212 -36.79 -1.02 -37.97
N THR A 213 -36.09 -0.76 -36.86
CA THR A 213 -36.68 -0.69 -35.50
C THR A 213 -36.94 0.74 -35.05
N GLY A 214 -36.31 1.73 -35.71
CA GLY A 214 -36.28 3.12 -35.26
C GLY A 214 -35.37 3.34 -34.03
N GLU A 215 -34.55 2.34 -33.68
CA GLU A 215 -33.65 2.41 -32.53
C GLU A 215 -32.30 3.00 -32.92
N ASN A 216 -31.61 3.64 -31.97
CA ASN A 216 -30.29 4.21 -32.22
C ASN A 216 -29.21 3.11 -32.23
N VAL A 217 -28.28 3.20 -33.19
CA VAL A 217 -27.15 2.25 -33.37
C VAL A 217 -26.35 2.05 -32.09
N GLU A 218 -26.01 3.13 -31.37
CA GLU A 218 -25.22 3.06 -30.14
C GLU A 218 -25.95 2.32 -29.02
N ALA A 219 -27.29 2.43 -28.92
CA ALA A 219 -28.03 1.65 -27.95
C ALA A 219 -28.11 0.17 -28.34
N LEU A 220 -28.28 -0.14 -29.63
CA LEU A 220 -28.26 -1.53 -30.09
C LEU A 220 -26.90 -2.18 -29.81
N LEU A 221 -25.80 -1.46 -30.03
CA LEU A 221 -24.44 -1.91 -29.71
C LEU A 221 -24.22 -2.04 -28.21
N ALA A 222 -24.54 -1.01 -27.42
CA ALA A 222 -24.38 -1.04 -25.97
C ALA A 222 -25.16 -2.21 -25.35
N TYR A 223 -26.39 -2.42 -25.80
CA TYR A 223 -27.23 -3.54 -25.40
C TYR A 223 -26.61 -4.89 -25.78
N GLY A 224 -26.20 -5.05 -27.03
CA GLY A 224 -25.61 -6.29 -27.51
C GLY A 224 -24.30 -6.63 -26.81
N ARG A 225 -23.45 -5.64 -26.55
CA ARG A 225 -22.21 -5.80 -25.77
C ARG A 225 -22.51 -6.23 -24.34
N ILE A 226 -23.47 -5.59 -23.65
CA ILE A 226 -23.92 -6.02 -22.32
C ILE A 226 -24.35 -7.49 -22.35
N SER A 227 -25.29 -7.86 -23.23
CA SER A 227 -25.85 -9.21 -23.29
C SER A 227 -24.80 -10.27 -23.62
N LEU A 228 -23.94 -10.04 -24.62
CA LEU A 228 -22.93 -11.01 -25.03
C LEU A 228 -21.84 -11.16 -23.98
N ILE A 229 -21.30 -10.06 -23.44
CA ILE A 229 -20.18 -10.12 -22.49
C ILE A 229 -20.61 -10.80 -21.19
N THR A 230 -21.78 -10.47 -20.64
CA THR A 230 -22.24 -11.06 -19.38
C THR A 230 -22.57 -12.55 -19.53
N ARG A 231 -23.19 -12.93 -20.64
CA ARG A 231 -23.54 -14.32 -20.96
C ARG A 231 -22.30 -15.17 -21.22
N ASP A 232 -21.40 -14.69 -22.09
CA ASP A 232 -20.17 -15.39 -22.45
C ASP A 232 -19.26 -15.58 -21.23
N PHE A 233 -19.14 -14.56 -20.38
CA PHE A 233 -18.39 -14.70 -19.13
C PHE A 233 -19.01 -15.74 -18.19
N SER A 234 -20.33 -15.70 -17.99
CA SER A 234 -21.04 -16.62 -17.11
C SER A 234 -20.94 -18.07 -17.58
N GLY A 235 -20.90 -18.28 -18.90
CA GLY A 235 -20.69 -19.58 -19.54
C GLY A 235 -19.21 -19.95 -19.78
N SER A 236 -18.26 -19.07 -19.43
CA SER A 236 -16.86 -19.26 -19.80
C SER A 236 -16.22 -20.44 -19.09
N GLN A 237 -15.34 -21.16 -19.82
CA GLN A 237 -14.51 -22.21 -19.23
C GLN A 237 -13.61 -21.68 -18.12
N TYR A 238 -13.17 -20.42 -18.23
CA TYR A 238 -12.42 -19.75 -17.17
C TYR A 238 -13.21 -19.73 -15.86
N TYR A 239 -14.43 -19.20 -15.89
CA TYR A 239 -15.28 -19.07 -14.72
C TYR A 239 -15.59 -20.43 -14.07
N LEU A 240 -15.97 -21.43 -14.89
CA LEU A 240 -16.24 -22.79 -14.43
C LEU A 240 -14.99 -23.45 -13.81
N LYS A 241 -13.83 -23.32 -14.45
CA LYS A 241 -12.57 -23.89 -13.96
C LYS A 241 -12.19 -23.31 -12.60
N ARG A 242 -12.29 -21.98 -12.43
CA ARG A 242 -11.97 -21.31 -11.16
C ARG A 242 -12.91 -21.73 -10.03
N LYS A 243 -14.22 -21.87 -10.28
CA LYS A 243 -15.17 -22.40 -9.28
C LYS A 243 -14.81 -23.82 -8.85
N ASN A 244 -14.45 -24.67 -9.80
CA ASN A 244 -14.02 -26.04 -9.52
C ASN A 244 -12.69 -26.08 -8.75
N GLU A 245 -11.72 -25.24 -9.13
CA GLU A 245 -10.44 -25.11 -8.41
C GLU A 245 -10.66 -24.70 -6.96
N ILE A 246 -11.49 -23.70 -6.69
CA ILE A 246 -11.84 -23.28 -5.32
C ILE A 246 -12.44 -24.45 -4.52
N LYS A 247 -13.39 -25.19 -5.12
CA LYS A 247 -14.01 -26.34 -4.46
C LYS A 247 -12.99 -27.42 -4.09
N GLN A 248 -12.07 -27.74 -5.01
CA GLN A 248 -11.01 -28.71 -4.81
C GLN A 248 -10.03 -28.25 -3.72
N LEU A 249 -9.58 -26.98 -3.77
CA LEU A 249 -8.66 -26.42 -2.79
C LEU A 249 -9.29 -26.40 -1.39
N ARG A 250 -10.56 -26.03 -1.26
CA ARG A 250 -11.28 -26.06 0.03
C ARG A 250 -11.40 -27.46 0.59
N SER A 251 -11.69 -28.46 -0.26
CA SER A 251 -11.73 -29.86 0.15
C SER A 251 -10.36 -30.33 0.67
N ARG A 252 -9.27 -29.99 -0.05
CA ARG A 252 -7.90 -30.29 0.37
C ARG A 252 -7.54 -29.62 1.70
N LEU A 253 -7.91 -28.35 1.88
CA LEU A 253 -7.69 -27.64 3.14
C LEU A 253 -8.45 -28.30 4.30
N GLY A 254 -9.69 -28.76 4.07
CA GLY A 254 -10.52 -29.39 5.09
C GLY A 254 -10.00 -30.73 5.60
N VAL A 255 -9.19 -31.45 4.81
CA VAL A 255 -8.55 -32.71 5.22
C VAL A 255 -7.10 -32.53 5.68
N THR A 256 -6.54 -31.32 5.55
CA THR A 256 -5.18 -31.03 5.98
C THR A 256 -5.16 -30.86 7.51
N PRO A 257 -4.31 -31.59 8.27
CA PRO A 257 -4.19 -31.40 9.70
C PRO A 257 -3.81 -29.97 10.07
N ALA A 258 -4.26 -29.47 11.23
CA ALA A 258 -3.91 -28.13 11.70
C ALA A 258 -2.40 -27.99 11.99
N SER A 259 -1.73 -29.10 12.34
CA SER A 259 -0.29 -29.15 12.60
C SER A 259 0.59 -29.00 11.35
N ASP A 260 0.04 -29.23 10.15
CA ASP A 260 0.78 -29.03 8.89
C ASP A 260 0.70 -27.54 8.48
N LEU A 261 1.42 -26.70 9.22
CA LEU A 261 1.38 -25.24 9.08
C LEU A 261 1.72 -24.77 7.66
N GLU A 262 2.65 -25.44 6.99
CA GLU A 262 3.03 -25.12 5.61
C GLU A 262 1.86 -25.34 4.66
N LYS A 263 1.26 -26.54 4.65
CA LYS A 263 0.13 -26.80 3.75
C LYS A 263 -1.10 -25.98 4.13
N GLN A 264 -1.35 -25.76 5.41
CA GLN A 264 -2.41 -24.85 5.87
C GLN A 264 -2.23 -23.45 5.28
N TYR A 265 -1.02 -22.90 5.35
CA TYR A 265 -0.71 -21.58 4.82
C TYR A 265 -0.88 -21.54 3.30
N GLU A 266 -0.20 -22.43 2.56
CA GLU A 266 -0.19 -22.40 1.10
C GLU A 266 -1.58 -22.66 0.49
N LEU A 267 -2.39 -23.55 1.09
CA LEU A 267 -3.75 -23.78 0.63
C LEU A 267 -4.65 -22.56 0.90
N ARG A 268 -4.54 -21.93 2.08
CA ARG A 268 -5.32 -20.71 2.40
C ARG A 268 -4.94 -19.57 1.47
N LYS A 269 -3.63 -19.37 1.23
CA LYS A 269 -3.12 -18.38 0.29
C LYS A 269 -3.68 -18.61 -1.10
N LYS A 270 -3.55 -19.82 -1.64
CA LYS A 270 -4.05 -20.14 -2.98
C LYS A 270 -5.56 -19.97 -3.11
N ILE A 271 -6.34 -20.33 -2.08
CA ILE A 271 -7.79 -20.09 -2.06
C ILE A 271 -8.07 -18.58 -2.06
N ALA A 272 -7.36 -17.81 -1.23
CA ALA A 272 -7.55 -16.36 -1.12
C ALA A 272 -7.23 -15.63 -2.43
N GLU A 273 -6.13 -16.01 -3.08
CA GLU A 273 -5.70 -15.49 -4.39
C GLU A 273 -6.69 -15.87 -5.49
N THR A 274 -7.14 -17.13 -5.55
CA THR A 274 -8.11 -17.57 -6.56
C THR A 274 -9.44 -16.82 -6.43
N TRP A 275 -9.90 -16.56 -5.19
CA TRP A 275 -11.06 -15.70 -4.97
C TRP A 275 -10.80 -14.24 -5.32
N TYR A 276 -9.61 -13.71 -5.03
CA TYR A 276 -9.25 -12.34 -5.37
C TYR A 276 -9.22 -12.12 -6.89
N ASP A 277 -8.62 -13.05 -7.64
CA ASP A 277 -8.58 -13.02 -9.11
C ASP A 277 -9.99 -13.03 -9.71
N MET A 278 -10.89 -13.85 -9.14
CA MET A 278 -12.29 -13.87 -9.53
C MET A 278 -12.97 -12.52 -9.24
N ALA A 279 -12.73 -11.94 -8.07
CA ALA A 279 -13.28 -10.62 -7.72
C ALA A 279 -12.79 -9.54 -8.68
N GLN A 280 -11.49 -9.53 -8.99
CA GLN A 280 -10.89 -8.56 -9.91
C GLN A 280 -11.52 -8.64 -11.29
N LEU A 281 -11.64 -9.85 -11.86
CA LEU A 281 -12.21 -10.01 -13.20
C LEU A 281 -13.70 -9.63 -13.24
N CYS A 282 -14.48 -10.05 -12.23
CA CYS A 282 -15.89 -9.65 -12.14
C CYS A 282 -16.03 -8.13 -12.03
N TYR A 283 -15.18 -7.46 -11.26
CA TYR A 283 -15.17 -5.99 -11.17
C TYR A 283 -14.78 -5.34 -12.50
N GLN A 284 -13.77 -5.87 -13.19
CA GLN A 284 -13.36 -5.35 -14.50
C GLN A 284 -14.51 -5.38 -15.51
N ILE A 285 -15.26 -6.49 -15.56
CA ILE A 285 -16.44 -6.61 -16.43
C ILE A 285 -17.52 -5.61 -16.02
N VAL A 286 -17.82 -5.51 -14.72
CA VAL A 286 -18.81 -4.56 -14.19
C VAL A 286 -18.44 -3.12 -14.55
N ALA A 287 -17.18 -2.73 -14.33
CA ALA A 287 -16.68 -1.39 -14.62
C ALA A 287 -16.60 -1.10 -16.12
N TYR A 288 -16.27 -2.09 -16.95
CA TYR A 288 -16.27 -1.97 -18.41
C TYR A 288 -17.69 -1.78 -18.97
N LEU A 289 -18.68 -2.48 -18.42
CA LEU A 289 -20.06 -2.40 -18.90
C LEU A 289 -20.83 -1.18 -18.39
N GLU A 290 -20.36 -0.50 -17.34
CA GLU A 290 -21.04 0.66 -16.75
C GLU A 290 -21.33 1.78 -17.77
N PRO A 291 -20.38 2.22 -18.62
CA PRO A 291 -20.64 3.24 -19.65
C PRO A 291 -21.71 2.81 -20.65
N HIS A 292 -21.79 1.53 -21.01
CA HIS A 292 -22.82 1.01 -21.91
C HIS A 292 -24.21 1.09 -21.30
N TYR A 293 -24.36 0.85 -19.99
CA TYR A 293 -25.61 1.13 -19.29
C TYR A 293 -25.94 2.63 -19.27
N GLY A 294 -24.92 3.50 -19.18
CA GLY A 294 -25.08 4.95 -19.31
C GLY A 294 -25.69 5.37 -20.66
N ILE A 295 -25.27 4.75 -21.77
CA ILE A 295 -25.84 4.97 -23.11
C ILE A 295 -27.32 4.58 -23.12
N LEU A 296 -27.66 3.38 -22.61
CA LEU A 296 -29.05 2.92 -22.54
C LEU A 296 -29.91 3.84 -21.67
N GLN A 297 -29.36 4.35 -20.58
CA GLN A 297 -30.06 5.29 -19.68
C GLN A 297 -30.36 6.61 -20.39
N ALA A 298 -29.36 7.19 -21.07
CA ALA A 298 -29.49 8.46 -21.77
C ALA A 298 -30.55 8.40 -22.88
N GLN A 299 -30.75 7.23 -23.47
CA GLN A 299 -31.76 6.99 -24.50
C GLN A 299 -33.14 6.57 -23.95
N GLY A 300 -33.35 6.66 -22.64
CA GLY A 300 -34.62 6.33 -21.98
C GLY A 300 -34.94 4.82 -21.92
N LYS A 301 -34.03 3.96 -22.38
CA LYS A 301 -34.23 2.51 -22.47
C LYS A 301 -34.17 1.79 -21.12
N LEU A 302 -33.75 2.50 -20.07
CA LEU A 302 -33.79 2.03 -18.69
C LEU A 302 -35.03 2.52 -17.89
N VAL A 303 -35.99 3.19 -18.52
CA VAL A 303 -37.16 3.79 -17.83
C VAL A 303 -38.49 3.23 -18.34
N THR A 304 -38.59 2.97 -19.63
CA THR A 304 -39.78 2.37 -20.25
C THR A 304 -39.40 1.04 -20.88
N ALA A 305 -40.02 -0.06 -20.44
CA ALA A 305 -39.97 -1.37 -21.12
C ALA A 305 -40.76 -1.35 -22.47
N GLY A 306 -40.78 -0.20 -23.14
CA GLY A 306 -41.51 0.08 -24.36
C GLY A 306 -40.56 0.72 -25.37
N GLY A 307 -40.06 -0.10 -26.27
CA GLY A 307 -39.33 0.28 -27.47
C GLY A 307 -39.46 -0.87 -28.47
N THR A 308 -39.84 -0.56 -29.71
CA THR A 308 -39.91 -1.55 -30.79
C THR A 308 -38.48 -1.91 -31.19
N GLY A 309 -37.89 -2.98 -30.66
CA GLY A 309 -36.54 -3.41 -31.04
C GLY A 309 -35.80 -4.28 -30.02
N PHE A 310 -36.18 -4.22 -28.75
CA PHE A 310 -35.60 -5.03 -27.68
C PHE A 310 -36.55 -6.19 -27.33
N ASN A 311 -36.12 -7.44 -27.53
CA ASN A 311 -36.92 -8.63 -27.20
C ASN A 311 -36.81 -8.98 -25.69
N SER A 312 -37.83 -9.61 -25.12
CA SER A 312 -37.87 -10.02 -23.71
C SER A 312 -36.77 -11.02 -23.32
N VAL A 313 -36.41 -11.94 -24.23
CA VAL A 313 -35.28 -12.88 -24.06
C VAL A 313 -33.96 -12.12 -23.87
N SER A 314 -33.80 -11.02 -24.59
CA SER A 314 -32.56 -10.26 -24.60
C SER A 314 -32.34 -9.47 -23.28
N TYR A 315 -33.42 -9.18 -22.53
CA TYR A 315 -33.33 -8.60 -21.18
C TYR A 315 -32.99 -9.63 -20.10
N GLN A 316 -33.22 -10.94 -20.33
CA GLN A 316 -32.77 -11.99 -19.41
C GLN A 316 -31.25 -12.02 -19.32
N ASP A 317 -30.53 -11.73 -20.41
CA ASP A 317 -29.07 -11.68 -20.43
C ASP A 317 -28.51 -10.54 -19.55
N MET A 318 -29.30 -9.49 -19.29
CA MET A 318 -28.93 -8.44 -18.35
C MET A 318 -28.93 -8.91 -16.88
N CYS A 319 -29.65 -9.99 -16.55
CA CYS A 319 -29.60 -10.58 -15.21
C CYS A 319 -28.21 -11.13 -14.87
N TYR A 320 -27.43 -11.55 -15.87
CA TYR A 320 -26.05 -12.00 -15.64
C TYR A 320 -25.16 -10.87 -15.11
N TYR A 321 -25.42 -9.61 -15.44
CA TYR A 321 -24.68 -8.48 -14.85
C TYR A 321 -24.81 -8.47 -13.32
N ARG A 322 -26.03 -8.66 -12.80
CA ARG A 322 -26.29 -8.77 -11.36
C ARG A 322 -25.53 -9.94 -10.75
N ILE A 323 -25.57 -11.10 -11.40
CA ILE A 323 -24.84 -12.29 -10.94
C ILE A 323 -23.33 -11.99 -10.85
N ILE A 324 -22.75 -11.39 -11.89
CA ILE A 324 -21.32 -11.04 -11.93
C ILE A 324 -20.96 -10.07 -10.80
N TYR A 325 -21.79 -9.05 -10.57
CA TYR A 325 -21.60 -8.12 -9.45
C TYR A 325 -21.69 -8.81 -8.08
N GLU A 326 -22.67 -9.68 -7.87
CA GLU A 326 -22.80 -10.46 -6.63
C GLU A 326 -21.57 -11.37 -6.42
N TYR A 327 -21.05 -11.97 -7.49
CA TYR A 327 -19.81 -12.74 -7.44
C TYR A 327 -18.59 -11.87 -7.15
N PHE A 328 -18.49 -10.65 -7.67
CA PHE A 328 -17.44 -9.70 -7.30
C PHE A 328 -17.43 -9.49 -5.77
N VAL A 329 -18.58 -9.11 -5.21
CA VAL A 329 -18.71 -8.83 -3.77
C VAL A 329 -18.39 -10.08 -2.95
N ALA A 330 -19.04 -11.21 -3.26
CA ALA A 330 -18.87 -12.47 -2.53
C ALA A 330 -17.43 -12.98 -2.59
N SER A 331 -16.80 -12.94 -3.76
CA SER A 331 -15.41 -13.39 -3.96
C SER A 331 -14.45 -12.53 -3.14
N LEU A 332 -14.66 -11.22 -3.08
CA LEU A 332 -13.85 -10.31 -2.26
C LEU A 332 -14.00 -10.63 -0.76
N VAL A 333 -15.22 -10.93 -0.30
CA VAL A 333 -15.48 -11.36 1.09
C VAL A 333 -14.75 -12.66 1.42
N GLN A 334 -14.81 -13.64 0.52
CA GLN A 334 -14.16 -14.93 0.70
C GLN A 334 -12.64 -14.79 0.69
N SER A 335 -12.09 -14.02 -0.24
CA SER A 335 -10.66 -13.70 -0.26
C SER A 335 -10.19 -13.09 1.06
N ARG A 336 -10.90 -12.06 1.55
CA ARG A 336 -10.67 -11.45 2.87
C ARG A 336 -10.68 -12.48 4.01
N TYR A 337 -11.63 -13.42 4.01
CA TYR A 337 -11.75 -14.44 5.04
C TYR A 337 -10.51 -15.34 5.09
N TYR A 338 -10.05 -15.84 3.94
CA TYR A 338 -8.88 -16.71 3.86
C TYR A 338 -7.57 -15.96 4.16
N TYR A 339 -7.42 -14.71 3.70
CA TYR A 339 -6.29 -13.86 4.09
C TYR A 339 -6.27 -13.60 5.60
N ASN A 340 -7.39 -13.27 6.24
CA ASN A 340 -7.45 -13.13 7.70
C ASN A 340 -7.08 -14.44 8.42
N GLY A 341 -7.51 -15.58 7.88
CA GLY A 341 -7.18 -16.89 8.45
C GLY A 341 -5.68 -17.18 8.49
N MET A 342 -4.87 -16.52 7.65
CA MET A 342 -3.41 -16.64 7.66
C MET A 342 -2.74 -15.76 8.73
N LEU A 343 -3.46 -14.81 9.34
CA LEU A 343 -2.98 -14.04 10.50
C LEU A 343 -3.10 -14.82 11.83
N HIS A 344 -3.44 -16.11 11.79
CA HIS A 344 -3.46 -16.96 12.97
C HIS A 344 -2.05 -17.03 13.60
N PRO A 345 -1.89 -16.92 14.94
CA PRO A 345 -0.57 -16.84 15.58
C PRO A 345 0.43 -17.92 15.16
N GLU A 346 -0.01 -19.17 15.05
CA GLU A 346 0.85 -20.30 14.62
C GLU A 346 1.35 -20.17 13.18
N LEU A 347 0.46 -19.76 12.26
CA LEU A 347 0.83 -19.54 10.86
C LEU A 347 1.74 -18.32 10.73
N MET A 348 1.54 -17.33 11.60
CA MET A 348 2.37 -16.14 11.60
C MET A 348 3.78 -16.40 12.10
N ALA A 349 3.90 -17.14 13.20
CA ALA A 349 5.18 -17.59 13.73
C ALA A 349 5.97 -18.42 12.68
N TYR A 350 5.27 -19.24 11.89
CA TYR A 350 5.89 -20.06 10.85
C TYR A 350 6.46 -19.26 9.66
N LYS A 351 5.72 -18.26 9.12
CA LYS A 351 6.17 -17.50 7.94
C LYS A 351 7.02 -16.25 8.25
N GLY A 352 6.88 -15.68 9.45
CA GLY A 352 7.64 -14.51 9.89
C GLY A 352 7.03 -13.15 9.49
N GLY A 353 7.64 -12.08 10.02
CA GLY A 353 7.08 -10.71 10.01
C GLY A 353 6.96 -10.06 8.64
N LYS A 354 7.90 -10.29 7.71
CA LYS A 354 7.83 -9.70 6.35
C LYS A 354 6.59 -10.16 5.59
N ILE A 355 6.27 -11.45 5.67
CA ILE A 355 5.08 -12.02 5.03
C ILE A 355 3.81 -11.53 5.73
N GLN A 356 3.85 -11.32 7.06
CA GLN A 356 2.77 -10.68 7.82
C GLN A 356 2.41 -9.31 7.26
N LEU A 357 3.44 -8.51 7.01
CA LEU A 357 3.27 -7.14 6.57
C LEU A 357 2.59 -7.08 5.20
N GLN A 358 3.05 -7.90 4.26
CA GLN A 358 2.44 -8.03 2.92
C GLN A 358 0.98 -8.50 3.01
N LEU A 359 0.69 -9.42 3.93
CA LEU A 359 -0.67 -9.90 4.18
C LEU A 359 -1.57 -8.80 4.76
N ILE A 360 -1.07 -8.02 5.71
CA ILE A 360 -1.78 -6.87 6.30
C ILE A 360 -2.07 -5.83 5.21
N GLN A 361 -1.10 -5.47 4.38
CA GLN A 361 -1.28 -4.55 3.24
C GLN A 361 -2.39 -5.04 2.30
N LYS A 362 -2.35 -6.32 1.92
CA LYS A 362 -3.39 -6.91 1.06
C LYS A 362 -4.77 -6.86 1.71
N LEU A 363 -4.86 -7.14 3.01
CA LEU A 363 -6.11 -7.07 3.76
C LEU A 363 -6.62 -5.64 3.86
N VAL A 364 -5.76 -4.66 4.12
CA VAL A 364 -6.10 -3.23 4.11
C VAL A 364 -6.81 -2.87 2.80
N ASP A 365 -6.22 -3.19 1.66
CA ASP A 365 -6.81 -2.88 0.35
C ASP A 365 -8.18 -3.55 0.15
N ILE A 366 -8.29 -4.83 0.52
CA ILE A 366 -9.55 -5.56 0.44
C ILE A 366 -10.61 -4.95 1.37
N TYR A 367 -10.24 -4.57 2.59
CA TYR A 367 -11.14 -3.96 3.55
C TYR A 367 -11.61 -2.57 3.11
N ARG A 368 -10.73 -1.75 2.52
CA ARG A 368 -11.10 -0.45 1.94
C ARG A 368 -12.21 -0.60 0.91
N ILE A 369 -12.06 -1.55 -0.03
CA ILE A 369 -13.09 -1.83 -1.04
C ILE A 369 -14.36 -2.37 -0.38
N ILE A 370 -14.24 -3.33 0.54
CA ILE A 370 -15.40 -3.90 1.25
C ILE A 370 -16.19 -2.85 2.03
N ALA A 371 -15.52 -1.85 2.61
CA ALA A 371 -16.13 -0.81 3.41
C ALA A 371 -17.01 0.14 2.60
N ILE A 372 -16.79 0.26 1.29
CA ILE A 372 -17.56 1.13 0.40
C ILE A 372 -18.70 0.40 -0.32
N ILE A 373 -18.79 -0.93 -0.26
CA ILE A 373 -19.81 -1.71 -0.98
C ILE A 373 -21.19 -1.51 -0.34
N PRO A 374 -22.19 -0.95 -1.05
CA PRO A 374 -23.50 -0.65 -0.46
C PRO A 374 -24.28 -1.89 0.00
N THR A 375 -24.13 -3.00 -0.72
CA THR A 375 -24.77 -4.28 -0.39
C THR A 375 -24.17 -4.95 0.86
N ARG A 376 -23.16 -4.34 1.48
CA ARG A 376 -22.53 -4.80 2.71
C ARG A 376 -22.43 -3.69 3.75
N SER A 377 -23.56 -3.35 4.37
CA SER A 377 -23.66 -2.33 5.42
C SER A 377 -22.69 -2.51 6.60
N GLY A 378 -22.26 -3.74 6.90
CA GLY A 378 -21.26 -4.03 7.94
C GLY A 378 -19.80 -3.77 7.55
N GLY A 379 -19.49 -3.53 6.27
CA GLY A 379 -18.11 -3.46 5.77
C GLY A 379 -17.25 -2.41 6.46
N MET A 380 -17.79 -1.21 6.67
CA MET A 380 -17.10 -0.11 7.36
C MET A 380 -16.78 -0.47 8.82
N LYS A 381 -17.74 -1.08 9.54
CA LYS A 381 -17.54 -1.53 10.93
C LYS A 381 -16.48 -2.61 11.00
N GLU A 382 -16.50 -3.57 10.08
CA GLU A 382 -15.49 -4.62 10.01
C GLU A 382 -14.08 -4.06 9.76
N TYR A 383 -13.95 -3.04 8.91
CA TYR A 383 -12.66 -2.42 8.65
C TYR A 383 -12.14 -1.68 9.88
N ARG A 384 -12.99 -0.92 10.57
CA ARG A 384 -12.65 -0.28 11.85
C ARG A 384 -12.17 -1.29 12.88
N SER A 385 -12.89 -2.40 13.05
CA SER A 385 -12.48 -3.49 13.95
C SER A 385 -11.16 -4.16 13.53
N PHE A 386 -10.87 -4.25 12.24
CA PHE A 386 -9.58 -4.71 11.76
C PHE A 386 -8.45 -3.74 12.14
N LEU A 387 -8.62 -2.44 11.88
CA LEU A 387 -7.64 -1.42 12.24
C LEU A 387 -7.39 -1.36 13.75
N SER A 388 -8.42 -1.48 14.59
CA SER A 388 -8.26 -1.57 16.06
C SER A 388 -7.35 -2.74 16.47
N ARG A 389 -7.57 -3.92 15.88
CA ARG A 389 -6.74 -5.09 16.18
C ARG A 389 -5.29 -4.89 15.72
N ILE A 390 -5.09 -4.25 14.55
CA ILE A 390 -3.74 -3.91 14.09
C ILE A 390 -3.08 -2.93 15.06
N SER A 391 -3.76 -1.87 15.50
CA SER A 391 -3.20 -0.91 16.46
C SER A 391 -2.85 -1.59 17.79
N GLU A 392 -3.74 -2.42 18.33
CA GLU A 392 -3.50 -3.13 19.60
C GLU A 392 -2.30 -4.09 19.53
N VAL A 393 -2.14 -4.81 18.42
CA VAL A 393 -1.04 -5.78 18.24
C VAL A 393 0.28 -5.08 17.90
N SER A 394 0.24 -3.90 17.27
CA SER A 394 1.44 -3.16 16.86
C SER A 394 1.94 -2.16 17.91
N GLU A 395 1.15 -1.80 18.91
CA GLU A 395 1.54 -0.89 19.97
C GLU A 395 2.81 -1.38 20.70
N GLY A 396 3.86 -0.56 20.65
CA GLY A 396 5.18 -0.89 21.20
C GLY A 396 5.98 -1.95 20.43
N ARG A 397 5.44 -2.51 19.33
CA ARG A 397 6.13 -3.56 18.55
C ARG A 397 6.49 -3.12 17.14
N HIS A 398 5.55 -2.44 16.48
CA HIS A 398 5.66 -1.98 15.11
C HIS A 398 5.12 -0.55 15.03
N PRO A 399 5.94 0.47 15.40
CA PRO A 399 5.49 1.86 15.48
C PRO A 399 4.85 2.38 14.19
N TYR A 400 5.37 1.97 13.02
CA TYR A 400 4.84 2.37 11.73
C TYR A 400 3.45 1.77 11.45
N LEU A 401 3.21 0.50 11.81
CA LEU A 401 1.88 -0.13 11.71
C LEU A 401 0.86 0.52 12.64
N TYR A 402 1.30 0.87 13.86
CA TYR A 402 0.45 1.56 14.82
C TYR A 402 0.00 2.91 14.28
N ARG A 403 0.96 3.74 13.83
CA ARG A 403 0.68 5.07 13.25
C ARG A 403 -0.20 4.96 12.02
N PHE A 404 0.07 4.01 11.12
CA PHE A 404 -0.79 3.73 9.97
C PHE A 404 -2.22 3.39 10.40
N ALA A 405 -2.41 2.47 11.36
CA ALA A 405 -3.73 2.04 11.79
C ALA A 405 -4.53 3.17 12.44
N VAL A 406 -3.88 4.02 13.26
CA VAL A 406 -4.49 5.20 13.89
C VAL A 406 -4.87 6.24 12.84
N PHE A 407 -3.96 6.55 11.92
CA PHE A 407 -4.20 7.48 10.82
C PHE A 407 -5.35 7.02 9.93
N GLU A 408 -5.28 5.79 9.40
CA GLU A 408 -6.32 5.25 8.54
C GLU A 408 -7.69 5.24 9.25
N ARG A 409 -7.72 4.90 10.55
CA ARG A 409 -8.97 4.92 11.33
C ARG A 409 -9.56 6.32 11.43
N SER A 410 -8.74 7.36 11.64
CA SER A 410 -9.20 8.75 11.66
C SER A 410 -9.79 9.19 10.31
N LEU A 411 -9.23 8.71 9.19
CA LEU A 411 -9.78 8.97 7.87
C LEU A 411 -11.17 8.34 7.68
N LEU A 412 -11.44 7.17 8.28
CA LEU A 412 -12.76 6.55 8.21
C LEU A 412 -13.86 7.38 8.88
N ASP A 413 -13.51 8.31 9.78
CA ASP A 413 -14.43 9.28 10.38
C ASP A 413 -14.72 10.49 9.45
N GLN A 414 -13.94 10.64 8.38
CA GLN A 414 -14.04 11.72 7.40
C GLN A 414 -14.11 11.15 5.97
N PRO A 415 -15.25 10.57 5.54
CA PRO A 415 -15.35 9.81 4.28
C PRO A 415 -14.92 10.60 3.03
N ASP A 416 -15.19 11.90 2.98
CA ASP A 416 -14.81 12.75 1.84
C ASP A 416 -13.28 12.91 1.73
N GLU A 417 -12.61 13.11 2.87
CA GLU A 417 -11.15 13.19 2.92
C GLU A 417 -10.55 11.81 2.63
N TRP A 418 -11.13 10.72 3.14
CA TRP A 418 -10.70 9.37 2.83
C TRP A 418 -10.73 9.07 1.32
N MET A 419 -11.81 9.46 0.63
CA MET A 419 -11.91 9.31 -0.83
C MET A 419 -10.95 10.20 -1.61
N LYS A 420 -10.65 11.40 -1.09
CA LYS A 420 -9.64 12.30 -1.68
C LYS A 420 -8.23 11.72 -1.55
N ARG A 421 -7.94 11.06 -0.42
CA ARG A 421 -6.67 10.40 -0.12
C ARG A 421 -6.48 9.09 -0.91
N TYR A 422 -7.56 8.44 -1.32
CA TYR A 422 -7.49 7.20 -2.10
C TYR A 422 -8.20 7.33 -3.46
N PRO A 423 -7.58 7.97 -4.48
CA PRO A 423 -8.20 8.17 -5.79
C PRO A 423 -8.64 6.89 -6.50
N ASN A 424 -7.92 5.79 -6.30
CA ASN A 424 -8.33 4.48 -6.82
C ASN A 424 -9.60 3.97 -6.13
N LEU A 425 -9.69 4.13 -4.82
CA LEU A 425 -10.89 3.77 -4.05
C LEU A 425 -12.08 4.65 -4.46
N LYS A 426 -11.86 5.95 -4.66
CA LYS A 426 -12.87 6.87 -5.20
C LYS A 426 -13.35 6.42 -6.58
N GLY A 427 -12.46 6.04 -7.47
CA GLY A 427 -12.82 5.51 -8.79
C GLY A 427 -13.68 4.24 -8.70
N ILE A 428 -13.37 3.33 -7.77
CA ILE A 428 -14.20 2.14 -7.50
C ILE A 428 -15.56 2.54 -6.91
N SER A 429 -15.57 3.50 -5.98
CA SER A 429 -16.79 4.02 -5.34
C SER A 429 -17.73 4.67 -6.36
N ASP A 430 -17.20 5.46 -7.29
CA ASP A 430 -17.98 6.07 -8.35
C ASP A 430 -18.74 5.03 -9.18
N VAL A 431 -18.17 3.86 -9.42
CA VAL A 431 -18.85 2.74 -10.08
C VAL A 431 -19.80 2.01 -9.11
N VAL A 432 -19.26 1.44 -8.03
CA VAL A 432 -19.98 0.48 -7.18
C VAL A 432 -21.04 1.12 -6.28
N VAL A 433 -20.84 2.38 -5.86
CA VAL A 433 -21.77 3.10 -4.98
C VAL A 433 -22.77 3.93 -5.77
N LYS A 434 -22.32 4.60 -6.84
CA LYS A 434 -23.19 5.56 -7.54
C LYS A 434 -23.89 4.96 -8.75
N ARG A 435 -23.24 4.08 -9.51
CA ARG A 435 -23.73 3.60 -10.81
C ARG A 435 -24.38 2.23 -10.72
N VAL A 436 -23.70 1.27 -10.09
CA VAL A 436 -24.19 -0.11 -9.97
C VAL A 436 -25.59 -0.19 -9.32
N PRO A 437 -25.91 0.52 -8.23
CA PRO A 437 -27.26 0.43 -7.64
C PRO A 437 -28.37 0.83 -8.61
N VAL A 438 -28.16 1.90 -9.39
CA VAL A 438 -29.11 2.35 -10.43
C VAL A 438 -29.31 1.25 -11.49
N ILE A 439 -28.22 0.62 -11.93
CA ILE A 439 -28.27 -0.48 -12.90
C ILE A 439 -29.02 -1.69 -12.32
N LEU A 440 -28.74 -2.06 -11.07
CA LEU A 440 -29.38 -3.21 -10.42
C LEU A 440 -30.87 -2.98 -10.16
N ASP A 441 -31.26 -1.77 -9.76
CA ASP A 441 -32.66 -1.39 -9.57
C ASP A 441 -33.43 -1.47 -10.89
N PHE A 442 -32.80 -1.03 -12.00
CA PHE A 442 -33.35 -1.20 -13.33
C PHE A 442 -33.55 -2.69 -13.67
N ILE A 443 -32.51 -3.52 -13.54
CA ILE A 443 -32.59 -4.97 -13.84
C ILE A 443 -33.72 -5.61 -13.02
N LYS A 444 -33.82 -5.27 -11.73
CA LYS A 444 -34.85 -5.77 -10.83
C LYS A 444 -36.26 -5.38 -11.29
N SER A 445 -36.49 -4.10 -11.58
CA SER A 445 -37.81 -3.59 -12.01
C SER A 445 -38.27 -4.24 -13.32
N THR A 446 -37.35 -4.40 -14.27
CA THR A 446 -37.62 -5.02 -15.58
C THR A 446 -37.92 -6.51 -15.44
N THR A 447 -37.15 -7.23 -14.63
CA THR A 447 -37.36 -8.67 -14.40
C THR A 447 -38.70 -8.94 -13.71
N VAL A 448 -39.08 -8.15 -12.71
CA VAL A 448 -40.38 -8.31 -12.02
C VAL A 448 -41.54 -8.09 -13.00
N SER A 449 -41.46 -7.08 -13.87
CA SER A 449 -42.50 -6.79 -14.87
C SER A 449 -42.69 -7.89 -15.92
N MET A 450 -41.68 -8.73 -16.14
CA MET A 450 -41.73 -9.88 -17.06
C MET A 450 -42.34 -11.13 -16.42
N VAL A 451 -42.32 -11.24 -15.08
CA VAL A 451 -42.88 -12.37 -14.32
C VAL A 451 -44.33 -12.11 -13.92
N THR A 452 -44.75 -10.85 -13.81
CA THR A 452 -46.12 -10.45 -13.44
C THR A 452 -47.02 -10.14 -14.63
N ARG A 453 -46.51 -10.27 -15.87
CA ARG A 453 -47.29 -10.35 -17.10
C ARG A 453 -47.38 -11.80 -17.55
#